data_AF-A0A968MIJ8-F1
#
_entry.id   AF-A0A968MIJ8-F1
#
_cell.length_a   1.000
_cell.length_b   1.000
_cell.length_c   1.000
_cell.angle_alpha   90.00
_cell.angle_beta   90.00
_cell.angle_gamma   90.00
#
_symmetry.space_group_name_H-M   'P 1'
#
loop_
_entity.id
_entity.type
_entity.pdbx_description
1 polymer ?
#
loop_
_entity_poly.entity_id
_entity_poly.type
_entity_poly.pdbx_seq_one_letter_code
_entity_poly.pdbx_strand_id
1 'polypeptide(L)'
;MWTPENPFLYELEVKTSGDNLTETFGLRSFAFDLSQQRALLNGKPYFLRGTNINLYRFFEDSARKDLPWDTVWVRSLFAKMKEMNWNSFRNCIGFPPEFWYDIADETGFLIQDEYPFWYLFEKTGNITVNQLEQEFSEWMEERWNHPSVVIWDAQNETKTHHTRLALERVRHKDLSNRPWENGWDAPGKSTDPVEAHPYFFFEFWKKPVDDEEIMRKFCQIPRNPFTVINEAAHTTERQRLKNPIIINEYGWLWLNRDGSPTTLTDQIYSSLFSDCKTSDERFEAYSRHLAMLTEYWRSHRNVAGVMHFCFLGYSRPNEPRGQTSDHFIDLKNLILELHFEKYVKQAFQPIGVMADYWKKEHRANEIISFPVILINDFDREISGELVISLKNKEKLISQLIPFQQRFHHWAELKFPLRLCYLIYRAQLKWKSDLFRKKIHKQAVLGFSGSINQNEEIDGVLPSYGVLFIKLSSDL
;
A
#
# COMPACT_ATOMS: atom_id res chain seq x y z
N MET A 1 22.00 9.62 10.19
CA MET A 1 21.12 8.43 10.21
C MET A 1 20.41 8.36 8.87
N TRP A 2 20.36 7.17 8.27
CA TRP A 2 19.65 6.90 7.03
C TRP A 2 18.13 6.86 7.30
N THR A 3 17.36 7.42 6.36
CA THR A 3 15.88 7.40 6.30
C THR A 3 15.43 7.51 4.84
N PRO A 4 14.22 7.07 4.48
CA PRO A 4 13.66 7.25 3.14
C PRO A 4 13.66 8.70 2.61
N GLU A 5 13.55 9.69 3.49
CA GLU A 5 13.56 11.13 3.16
C GLU A 5 14.97 11.75 3.14
N ASN A 6 15.93 11.11 3.81
CA ASN A 6 17.32 11.53 3.87
C ASN A 6 18.22 10.28 3.84
N PRO A 7 18.42 9.68 2.65
CA PRO A 7 19.15 8.43 2.46
C PRO A 7 20.66 8.65 2.52
N PHE A 8 21.16 9.08 3.68
CA PHE A 8 22.59 9.31 3.87
C PHE A 8 23.33 7.97 4.01
N LEU A 9 24.27 7.72 3.10
CA LEU A 9 25.09 6.52 3.05
C LEU A 9 26.54 6.81 3.45
N TYR A 10 27.19 5.79 3.99
CA TYR A 10 28.60 5.75 4.34
C TYR A 10 29.31 4.74 3.44
N GLU A 11 30.60 4.93 3.26
CA GLU A 11 31.48 3.98 2.60
C GLU A 11 32.50 3.47 3.63
N LEU A 12 32.65 2.15 3.72
CA LEU A 12 33.67 1.48 4.50
C LEU A 12 34.69 0.85 3.56
N GLU A 13 35.93 1.31 3.65
CA GLU A 13 37.05 0.68 2.95
C GLU A 13 37.85 -0.20 3.92
N VAL A 14 37.99 -1.48 3.58
CA VAL A 14 38.77 -2.46 4.34
C VAL A 14 39.95 -2.91 3.51
N LYS A 15 41.15 -2.50 3.94
CA LYS A 15 42.42 -2.83 3.28
C LYS A 15 43.19 -3.87 4.09
N THR A 16 43.64 -4.91 3.41
CA THR A 16 44.67 -5.83 3.92
C THR A 16 45.96 -5.67 3.11
N SER A 17 46.99 -6.45 3.39
CA SER A 17 48.22 -6.44 2.60
C SER A 17 48.04 -6.99 1.18
N GLY A 18 46.94 -7.70 0.89
CA GLY A 18 46.72 -8.38 -0.40
C GLY A 18 45.36 -8.12 -1.06
N ASP A 19 44.47 -7.39 -0.40
CA ASP A 19 43.10 -7.18 -0.89
C ASP A 19 42.52 -5.84 -0.40
N ASN A 20 41.54 -5.32 -1.15
CA ASN A 20 40.77 -4.14 -0.82
C ASN A 20 39.29 -4.36 -1.09
N LEU A 21 38.46 -4.18 -0.08
CA LEU A 21 36.99 -4.22 -0.19
C LEU A 21 36.42 -2.84 0.13
N THR A 22 35.46 -2.39 -0.66
CA THR A 22 34.70 -1.17 -0.40
C THR A 22 33.23 -1.52 -0.31
N GLU A 23 32.58 -1.16 0.79
CA GLU A 23 31.16 -1.43 1.02
C GLU A 23 30.39 -0.17 1.38
N THR A 24 29.23 0.00 0.75
CA THR A 24 28.30 1.09 1.06
C THR A 24 27.25 0.63 2.07
N PHE A 25 26.98 1.44 3.09
CA PHE A 25 26.00 1.09 4.13
C PHE A 25 25.32 2.34 4.72
N GLY A 26 24.22 2.13 5.45
CA GLY A 26 23.50 3.21 6.14
C GLY A 26 23.32 2.94 7.63
N LEU A 27 23.47 3.99 8.44
CA LEU A 27 23.22 3.92 9.88
C LEU A 27 21.74 4.17 10.18
N ARG A 28 20.99 3.12 10.54
CA ARG A 28 19.58 3.20 10.95
C ARG A 28 19.23 2.09 11.94
N SER A 29 18.14 2.26 12.69
CA SER A 29 17.48 1.16 13.41
C SER A 29 16.04 0.99 12.93
N PHE A 30 15.55 -0.25 12.90
CA PHE A 30 14.16 -0.56 12.57
C PHE A 30 13.65 -1.69 13.44
N ALA A 31 12.43 -1.53 13.94
CA ALA A 31 11.77 -2.50 14.81
C ALA A 31 10.26 -2.29 14.74
N PHE A 32 9.50 -3.14 15.42
CA PHE A 32 8.10 -2.88 15.69
C PHE A 32 7.85 -2.72 17.20
N ASP A 33 6.93 -1.81 17.52
CA ASP A 33 6.41 -1.60 18.87
C ASP A 33 5.12 -2.40 19.08
N LEU A 34 5.17 -3.36 19.99
CA LEU A 34 4.03 -4.19 20.38
C LEU A 34 2.90 -3.38 21.04
N SER A 35 3.25 -2.34 21.79
CA SER A 35 2.27 -1.57 22.54
C SER A 35 1.43 -0.68 21.63
N GLN A 36 2.05 -0.17 20.57
CA GLN A 36 1.41 0.73 19.61
C GLN A 36 1.00 0.05 18.30
N GLN A 37 1.45 -1.19 18.05
CA GLN A 37 1.24 -1.93 16.80
C GLN A 37 1.82 -1.17 15.59
N ARG A 38 3.01 -0.58 15.74
CA ARG A 38 3.63 0.32 14.76
C ARG A 38 5.05 -0.07 14.42
N ALA A 39 5.45 0.17 13.18
CA ALA A 39 6.87 0.18 12.82
C ALA A 39 7.56 1.41 13.43
N LEU A 40 8.79 1.23 13.83
CA LEU A 40 9.69 2.25 14.35
C LEU A 40 10.90 2.36 13.42
N LEU A 41 11.19 3.56 12.93
CA LEU A 41 12.43 3.88 12.22
C LEU A 41 13.22 4.88 13.07
N ASN A 42 14.45 4.53 13.43
CA ASN A 42 15.31 5.34 14.31
C ASN A 42 14.62 5.72 15.63
N GLY A 43 13.85 4.77 16.20
CA GLY A 43 13.11 4.93 17.45
C GLY A 43 11.82 5.75 17.36
N LYS A 44 11.38 6.12 16.15
CA LYS A 44 10.17 6.92 15.94
C LYS A 44 9.12 6.18 15.12
N PRO A 45 7.81 6.33 15.42
CA PRO A 45 6.74 5.77 14.61
C PRO A 45 6.88 6.13 13.14
N TYR A 46 6.79 5.14 12.27
CA TYR A 46 6.95 5.31 10.84
C TYR A 46 5.97 4.39 10.10
N PHE A 47 4.99 4.95 9.40
CA PHE A 47 3.96 4.16 8.72
C PHE A 47 4.46 3.73 7.34
N LEU A 48 4.42 2.41 7.07
CA LEU A 48 4.84 1.86 5.78
C LEU A 48 3.75 2.09 4.73
N ARG A 49 4.10 2.73 3.63
CA ARG A 49 3.23 3.01 2.49
C ARG A 49 3.90 2.49 1.25
N GLY A 50 3.29 1.54 0.60
CA GLY A 50 3.98 0.89 -0.48
C GLY A 50 3.13 0.10 -1.44
N THR A 51 3.83 -0.80 -2.09
CA THR A 51 3.32 -1.72 -3.10
C THR A 51 4.17 -2.99 -3.11
N ASN A 52 3.70 -3.99 -3.86
CA ASN A 52 4.47 -5.16 -4.25
C ASN A 52 5.16 -4.96 -5.60
N ILE A 53 6.34 -5.56 -5.70
CA ILE A 53 7.11 -5.78 -6.91
C ILE A 53 7.22 -7.30 -7.09
N ASN A 54 6.64 -7.84 -8.16
CA ASN A 54 6.57 -9.29 -8.40
C ASN A 54 7.48 -9.71 -9.56
N LEU A 55 8.79 -9.79 -9.32
CA LEU A 55 9.77 -9.96 -10.39
C LEU A 55 9.59 -11.23 -11.21
N TYR A 56 9.33 -12.38 -10.59
CA TYR A 56 9.18 -13.63 -11.36
C TYR A 56 7.94 -13.59 -12.24
N ARG A 57 6.84 -12.97 -11.77
CA ARG A 57 5.68 -12.70 -12.64
C ARG A 57 6.04 -11.72 -13.74
N PHE A 58 6.74 -10.63 -13.42
CA PHE A 58 7.18 -9.65 -14.42
C PHE A 58 8.07 -10.30 -15.49
N PHE A 59 8.88 -11.31 -15.14
CA PHE A 59 9.73 -12.04 -16.07
C PHE A 59 8.94 -12.78 -17.17
N GLU A 60 7.68 -13.12 -16.91
CA GLU A 60 6.75 -13.69 -17.89
C GLU A 60 6.10 -12.64 -18.81
N ASP A 61 6.34 -11.34 -18.58
CA ASP A 61 5.83 -10.26 -19.42
C ASP A 61 6.72 -10.03 -20.65
N SER A 62 6.12 -10.08 -21.85
CA SER A 62 6.85 -9.83 -23.09
C SER A 62 7.29 -8.38 -23.28
N ALA A 63 6.57 -7.42 -22.67
CA ALA A 63 6.91 -5.99 -22.71
C ALA A 63 8.13 -5.66 -21.85
N ARG A 64 8.46 -6.51 -20.87
CA ARG A 64 9.59 -6.31 -19.95
C ARG A 64 10.93 -6.16 -20.67
N LYS A 65 11.22 -7.00 -21.68
CA LYS A 65 12.52 -7.01 -22.39
C LYS A 65 13.70 -6.94 -21.40
N ASP A 66 14.67 -6.06 -21.63
CA ASP A 66 15.84 -5.88 -20.77
C ASP A 66 15.65 -4.81 -19.68
N LEU A 67 14.43 -4.28 -19.50
CA LEU A 67 14.14 -3.19 -18.57
C LEU A 67 14.62 -3.46 -17.13
N PRO A 68 14.49 -4.69 -16.55
CA PRO A 68 14.97 -4.93 -15.19
C PRO A 68 16.48 -4.76 -15.01
N TRP A 69 17.26 -4.83 -16.08
CA TRP A 69 18.71 -4.65 -16.06
C TRP A 69 19.15 -3.27 -16.55
N ASP A 70 18.21 -2.38 -16.88
CA ASP A 70 18.48 -0.99 -17.24
C ASP A 70 18.43 -0.10 -16.00
N THR A 71 19.60 0.29 -15.49
CA THR A 71 19.74 1.16 -14.32
C THR A 71 18.97 2.48 -14.44
N VAL A 72 18.87 3.07 -15.65
CA VAL A 72 18.14 4.33 -15.88
C VAL A 72 16.64 4.10 -15.75
N TRP A 73 16.14 2.99 -16.31
CA TRP A 73 14.74 2.62 -16.18
C TRP A 73 14.37 2.32 -14.72
N VAL A 74 15.20 1.56 -14.00
CA VAL A 74 14.95 1.21 -12.58
C VAL A 74 14.96 2.46 -11.69
N ARG A 75 15.91 3.39 -11.88
CA ARG A 75 15.92 4.68 -11.17
C ARG A 75 14.66 5.49 -11.47
N SER A 76 14.17 5.45 -12.71
CA SER A 76 12.94 6.13 -13.12
C SER A 76 11.70 5.46 -12.52
N LEU A 77 11.68 4.12 -12.41
CA LEU A 77 10.62 3.36 -11.76
C LEU A 77 10.52 3.76 -10.28
N PHE A 78 11.65 3.82 -9.57
CA PHE A 78 11.70 4.22 -8.17
C PHE A 78 11.33 5.69 -7.98
N ALA A 79 11.72 6.57 -8.91
CA ALA A 79 11.23 7.95 -8.93
C ALA A 79 9.70 8.02 -9.09
N LYS A 80 9.12 7.21 -9.99
CA LYS A 80 7.66 7.10 -10.15
C LYS A 80 6.98 6.59 -8.88
N MET A 81 7.57 5.62 -8.18
CA MET A 81 7.08 5.15 -6.88
C MET A 81 7.09 6.26 -5.81
N LYS A 82 8.13 7.12 -5.79
CA LYS A 82 8.15 8.29 -4.91
C LYS A 82 7.04 9.28 -5.24
N GLU A 83 6.75 9.51 -6.52
CA GLU A 83 5.63 10.36 -6.96
C GLU A 83 4.26 9.82 -6.49
N MET A 84 4.14 8.50 -6.28
CA MET A 84 2.96 7.85 -5.71
C MET A 84 2.87 7.98 -4.17
N ASN A 85 3.79 8.69 -3.54
CA ASN A 85 3.93 8.84 -2.08
C ASN A 85 4.28 7.54 -1.34
N TRP A 86 4.89 6.58 -2.02
CA TRP A 86 5.39 5.36 -1.39
C TRP A 86 6.77 5.56 -0.77
N ASN A 87 6.95 4.94 0.39
CA ASN A 87 8.22 4.92 1.13
C ASN A 87 8.72 3.48 1.39
N SER A 88 7.93 2.47 1.03
CA SER A 88 8.28 1.07 1.16
C SER A 88 7.81 0.24 -0.04
N PHE A 89 8.39 -0.93 -0.23
CA PHE A 89 7.85 -1.96 -1.11
C PHE A 89 8.20 -3.36 -0.63
N ARG A 90 7.45 -4.36 -1.09
CA ARG A 90 7.76 -5.78 -0.91
C ARG A 90 8.26 -6.37 -2.22
N ASN A 91 9.43 -6.99 -2.20
CA ASN A 91 9.82 -7.90 -3.29
C ASN A 91 9.02 -9.18 -3.07
N CYS A 92 7.88 -9.35 -3.74
CA CYS A 92 6.96 -10.47 -3.50
C CYS A 92 7.12 -11.52 -4.61
N ILE A 93 7.44 -12.77 -4.25
CA ILE A 93 7.62 -13.89 -5.19
C ILE A 93 8.62 -13.53 -6.30
N GLY A 94 9.84 -13.17 -5.91
CA GLY A 94 10.99 -13.10 -6.82
C GLY A 94 11.97 -11.98 -6.51
N PHE A 95 13.25 -12.30 -6.67
CA PHE A 95 14.33 -11.35 -6.41
C PHE A 95 14.56 -10.41 -7.60
N PRO A 96 14.75 -9.09 -7.37
CA PRO A 96 15.32 -8.19 -8.36
C PRO A 96 16.82 -8.43 -8.55
N PRO A 97 17.40 -7.95 -9.67
CA PRO A 97 18.86 -7.81 -9.77
C PRO A 97 19.44 -6.98 -8.61
N GLU A 98 20.61 -7.37 -8.09
CA GLU A 98 21.17 -6.79 -6.86
C GLU A 98 21.29 -5.26 -6.86
N PHE A 99 21.63 -4.66 -8.00
CA PHE A 99 21.77 -3.20 -8.09
C PHE A 99 20.46 -2.44 -7.79
N TRP A 100 19.31 -3.10 -7.76
CA TRP A 100 18.05 -2.50 -7.30
C TRP A 100 18.10 -2.12 -5.82
N TYR A 101 18.79 -2.90 -4.99
CA TYR A 101 18.97 -2.59 -3.56
C TYR A 101 19.87 -1.35 -3.38
N ASP A 102 20.94 -1.22 -4.17
CA ASP A 102 21.78 -0.01 -4.20
C ASP A 102 20.94 1.23 -4.55
N ILE A 103 20.11 1.13 -5.60
CA ILE A 103 19.22 2.23 -6.00
C ILE A 103 18.20 2.50 -4.88
N ALA A 104 17.68 1.48 -4.20
CA ALA A 104 16.74 1.66 -3.08
C ALA A 104 17.40 2.35 -1.89
N ASP A 105 18.66 2.04 -1.60
CA ASP A 105 19.45 2.67 -0.56
C ASP A 105 19.66 4.16 -0.85
N GLU A 106 20.01 4.50 -2.10
CA GLU A 106 20.25 5.87 -2.55
C GLU A 106 18.98 6.71 -2.70
N THR A 107 17.89 6.11 -3.19
CA THR A 107 16.61 6.79 -3.41
C THR A 107 15.72 6.79 -2.16
N GLY A 108 16.05 5.95 -1.18
CA GLY A 108 15.43 5.86 0.13
C GLY A 108 14.12 5.07 0.13
N PHE A 109 14.16 3.75 0.01
CA PHE A 109 12.98 2.89 0.22
C PHE A 109 13.21 1.91 1.36
N LEU A 110 12.13 1.55 2.07
CA LEU A 110 12.13 0.43 3.02
C LEU A 110 11.64 -0.83 2.30
N ILE A 111 12.43 -1.89 2.32
CA ILE A 111 12.14 -3.14 1.63
C ILE A 111 11.73 -4.20 2.65
N GLN A 112 10.55 -4.78 2.43
CA GLN A 112 10.24 -6.12 2.91
C GLN A 112 10.74 -7.10 1.85
N ASP A 113 11.86 -7.75 2.14
CA ASP A 113 12.51 -8.62 1.18
C ASP A 113 12.03 -10.05 1.43
N GLU A 114 11.34 -10.64 0.47
CA GLU A 114 10.75 -11.97 0.60
C GLU A 114 11.58 -13.02 -0.12
N TYR A 115 11.84 -14.13 0.58
CA TYR A 115 12.33 -15.34 -0.04
C TYR A 115 11.19 -16.02 -0.84
N PRO A 116 11.38 -16.34 -2.14
CA PRO A 116 10.30 -16.73 -3.05
C PRO A 116 9.81 -18.16 -2.83
N PHE A 117 9.25 -18.40 -1.65
CA PHE A 117 8.68 -19.66 -1.20
C PHE A 117 7.15 -19.52 -1.11
N TRP A 118 6.43 -20.17 -2.02
CA TRP A 118 4.96 -20.08 -2.10
C TRP A 118 4.32 -21.42 -2.48
N TYR A 119 3.64 -22.04 -1.51
CA TYR A 119 2.93 -23.32 -1.69
C TYR A 119 1.48 -23.32 -1.16
N LEU A 120 1.03 -22.22 -0.53
CA LEU A 120 -0.27 -22.04 0.15
C LEU A 120 -0.52 -22.95 1.37
N PHE A 121 -0.07 -24.20 1.31
CA PHE A 121 -0.23 -25.24 2.33
C PHE A 121 1.10 -26.00 2.51
N GLU A 122 1.17 -26.90 3.51
CA GLU A 122 2.32 -27.78 3.74
C GLU A 122 2.58 -28.75 2.57
N LYS A 123 3.15 -28.23 1.50
CA LYS A 123 3.69 -28.95 0.37
C LYS A 123 5.10 -28.43 0.11
N THR A 124 5.99 -28.67 1.04
CA THR A 124 7.42 -28.32 0.88
C THR A 124 8.12 -29.18 -0.17
N GLY A 125 7.44 -30.21 -0.71
CA GLY A 125 8.04 -31.17 -1.62
C GLY A 125 9.20 -31.89 -0.94
N ASN A 126 10.40 -31.74 -1.51
CA ASN A 126 11.64 -32.28 -0.96
C ASN A 126 12.49 -31.22 -0.24
N ILE A 127 11.99 -29.99 -0.08
CA ILE A 127 12.76 -28.90 0.54
C ILE A 127 12.90 -29.17 2.04
N THR A 128 14.14 -29.20 2.52
CA THR A 128 14.47 -29.49 3.92
C THR A 128 14.79 -28.22 4.70
N VAL A 129 14.67 -28.27 6.03
CA VAL A 129 15.08 -27.16 6.91
C VAL A 129 16.56 -26.81 6.73
N ASN A 130 17.44 -27.80 6.55
CA ASN A 130 18.87 -27.55 6.37
C ASN A 130 19.16 -26.84 5.03
N GLN A 131 18.39 -27.15 3.99
CA GLN A 131 18.50 -26.44 2.71
C GLN A 131 18.04 -24.99 2.86
N LEU A 132 16.87 -24.76 3.48
CA LEU A 132 16.38 -23.40 3.74
C LEU A 132 17.32 -22.60 4.67
N GLU A 133 17.95 -23.24 5.65
CA GLU A 133 18.94 -22.61 6.52
C GLU A 133 20.16 -22.12 5.72
N GLN A 134 20.65 -22.92 4.78
CA GLN A 134 21.74 -22.51 3.88
C GLN A 134 21.29 -21.36 2.98
N GLU A 135 20.16 -21.53 2.28
CA GLU A 135 19.64 -20.54 1.33
C GLU A 135 19.30 -19.20 2.00
N PHE A 136 18.66 -19.22 3.17
CA PHE A 136 18.39 -18.00 3.94
C PHE A 136 19.69 -17.33 4.41
N SER A 137 20.71 -18.12 4.81
CA SER A 137 21.99 -17.56 5.23
C SER A 137 22.67 -16.80 4.09
N GLU A 138 22.74 -17.41 2.89
CA GLU A 138 23.32 -16.80 1.70
C GLU A 138 22.53 -15.56 1.26
N TRP A 139 21.20 -15.66 1.20
CA TRP A 139 20.32 -14.56 0.86
C TRP A 139 20.47 -13.35 1.80
N MET A 140 20.59 -13.60 3.12
CA MET A 140 20.83 -12.55 4.11
C MET A 140 22.23 -11.94 3.99
N GLU A 141 23.25 -12.78 3.83
CA GLU A 141 24.66 -12.35 3.73
C GLU A 141 24.89 -11.43 2.52
N GLU A 142 24.17 -11.65 1.41
CA GLU A 142 24.21 -10.76 0.25
C GLU A 142 23.58 -9.39 0.52
N ARG A 143 22.56 -9.28 1.38
CA ARG A 143 21.68 -8.10 1.45
C ARG A 143 21.67 -7.35 2.78
N TRP A 144 22.28 -7.88 3.82
CA TRP A 144 22.27 -7.30 5.17
C TRP A 144 22.97 -5.93 5.31
N ASN A 145 23.80 -5.53 4.34
CA ASN A 145 24.48 -4.23 4.33
C ASN A 145 23.58 -3.11 3.78
N HIS A 146 22.52 -3.46 3.04
CA HIS A 146 21.55 -2.50 2.53
C HIS A 146 20.69 -1.93 3.68
N PRO A 147 20.79 -0.62 3.98
CA PRO A 147 19.90 0.02 4.94
C PRO A 147 18.42 0.00 4.51
N SER A 148 18.15 -0.11 3.20
CA SER A 148 16.80 -0.24 2.65
C SER A 148 16.11 -1.53 3.06
N VAL A 149 16.81 -2.66 3.17
CA VAL A 149 16.23 -3.93 3.60
C VAL A 149 15.89 -3.86 5.08
N VAL A 150 14.60 -3.90 5.43
CA VAL A 150 14.13 -3.66 6.81
C VAL A 150 13.38 -4.82 7.45
N ILE A 151 12.81 -5.71 6.64
CA ILE A 151 12.09 -6.90 7.08
C ILE A 151 12.56 -8.05 6.18
N TRP A 152 12.95 -9.16 6.81
CA TRP A 152 13.12 -10.43 6.10
C TRP A 152 11.78 -11.15 6.10
N ASP A 153 11.28 -11.55 4.95
CA ASP A 153 10.04 -12.29 4.79
C ASP A 153 10.36 -13.71 4.29
N ALA A 154 10.05 -14.71 5.10
CA ALA A 154 10.49 -16.08 4.84
C ALA A 154 9.67 -16.79 3.75
N GLN A 155 8.46 -16.31 3.43
CA GLN A 155 7.53 -16.97 2.51
C GLN A 155 6.26 -16.15 2.26
N ASN A 156 5.70 -16.28 1.06
CA ASN A 156 4.38 -15.73 0.76
C ASN A 156 3.26 -16.73 1.11
N GLU A 157 2.21 -16.30 1.83
CA GLU A 157 0.92 -17.00 1.99
C GLU A 157 1.00 -18.49 2.33
N THR A 158 2.09 -18.95 2.94
CA THR A 158 2.32 -20.38 3.12
C THR A 158 2.29 -20.72 4.60
N LYS A 159 1.65 -21.83 4.95
CA LYS A 159 1.66 -22.37 6.31
C LYS A 159 2.60 -23.57 6.34
N THR A 160 3.82 -23.39 6.82
CA THR A 160 4.79 -24.46 7.00
C THR A 160 5.75 -24.20 8.15
N HIS A 161 6.00 -25.23 8.95
CA HIS A 161 6.99 -25.15 10.01
C HIS A 161 8.44 -25.15 9.53
N HIS A 162 8.70 -25.46 8.25
CA HIS A 162 10.07 -25.56 7.71
C HIS A 162 10.75 -24.19 7.66
N THR A 163 10.06 -23.16 7.16
CA THR A 163 10.53 -21.78 7.12
C THR A 163 10.72 -21.22 8.52
N ARG A 164 9.81 -21.55 9.46
CA ARG A 164 9.94 -21.17 10.88
C ARG A 164 11.19 -21.76 11.53
N LEU A 165 11.47 -23.04 11.32
CA LEU A 165 12.67 -23.67 11.88
C LEU A 165 13.94 -23.12 11.23
N ALA A 166 13.92 -22.87 9.92
CA ALA A 166 15.06 -22.28 9.22
C ALA A 166 15.34 -20.85 9.69
N LEU A 167 14.33 -19.98 9.75
CA LEU A 167 14.48 -18.60 10.23
C LEU A 167 14.97 -18.56 11.69
N GLU A 168 14.50 -19.47 12.56
CA GLU A 168 14.97 -19.57 13.94
C GLU A 168 16.47 -19.89 14.01
N ARG A 169 16.97 -20.73 13.10
CA ARG A 169 18.39 -21.08 13.02
C ARG A 169 19.26 -19.97 12.48
N VAL A 170 18.80 -19.19 11.49
CA VAL A 170 19.67 -18.20 10.82
C VAL A 170 19.58 -16.79 11.40
N ARG A 171 18.49 -16.42 12.08
CA ARG A 171 18.24 -15.03 12.51
C ARG A 171 19.38 -14.36 13.27
N HIS A 172 20.19 -15.14 14.01
CA HIS A 172 21.27 -14.63 14.83
C HIS A 172 22.45 -14.09 14.00
N LYS A 173 22.51 -14.46 12.72
CA LYS A 173 23.49 -13.95 11.75
C LYS A 173 23.25 -12.47 11.45
N ASP A 174 22.00 -11.99 11.40
CA ASP A 174 21.72 -10.58 11.18
C ASP A 174 21.94 -9.75 12.46
N LEU A 175 23.10 -9.11 12.52
CA LEU A 175 23.49 -8.25 13.65
C LEU A 175 22.64 -6.98 13.79
N SER A 176 21.92 -6.57 12.72
CA SER A 176 20.92 -5.50 12.83
C SER A 176 19.65 -5.97 13.54
N ASN A 177 19.49 -7.28 13.74
CA ASN A 177 18.33 -7.92 14.35
C ASN A 177 17.03 -7.42 13.70
N ARG A 178 16.98 -7.43 12.36
CA ARG A 178 15.79 -7.04 11.60
C ARG A 178 14.62 -7.96 11.97
N PRO A 179 13.38 -7.44 12.01
CA PRO A 179 12.19 -8.26 12.15
C PRO A 179 12.03 -9.26 11.02
N TRP A 180 11.41 -10.40 11.33
CA TRP A 180 11.03 -11.41 10.34
C TRP A 180 9.51 -11.46 10.15
N GLU A 181 9.05 -11.54 8.91
CA GLU A 181 7.69 -11.95 8.53
C GLU A 181 7.77 -13.42 8.04
N ASN A 182 6.70 -14.21 8.20
CA ASN A 182 6.73 -15.64 7.89
C ASN A 182 5.40 -16.15 7.31
N GLY A 183 4.81 -15.39 6.40
CA GLY A 183 3.59 -15.75 5.70
C GLY A 183 2.42 -16.06 6.65
N TRP A 184 1.80 -17.23 6.45
CA TRP A 184 0.66 -17.67 7.26
C TRP A 184 1.05 -18.63 8.40
N ASP A 185 2.34 -18.88 8.64
CA ASP A 185 2.82 -19.60 9.82
C ASP A 185 3.03 -18.63 11.01
N ALA A 186 3.40 -19.17 12.16
CA ALA A 186 3.63 -18.38 13.36
C ALA A 186 4.88 -17.48 13.23
N PRO A 187 4.84 -16.27 13.80
CA PRO A 187 5.98 -15.37 13.84
C PRO A 187 7.09 -15.90 14.76
N GLY A 188 8.35 -15.56 14.46
CA GLY A 188 9.52 -16.03 15.23
C GLY A 188 9.77 -15.31 16.56
N LYS A 189 9.16 -14.14 16.79
CA LYS A 189 9.13 -13.37 18.05
C LYS A 189 7.77 -12.71 18.19
N SER A 190 7.47 -12.20 19.39
CA SER A 190 6.31 -11.33 19.59
C SER A 190 6.43 -10.01 18.84
N THR A 191 7.64 -9.47 18.65
CA THR A 191 7.90 -8.20 17.94
C THR A 191 7.99 -8.34 16.42
N ASP A 192 7.99 -9.57 15.91
CA ASP A 192 8.01 -9.85 14.48
C ASP A 192 6.62 -9.52 13.90
N PRO A 193 6.53 -8.85 12.74
CA PRO A 193 5.24 -8.54 12.14
C PRO A 193 4.55 -9.81 11.62
N VAL A 194 3.26 -9.68 11.36
CA VAL A 194 2.46 -10.70 10.67
C VAL A 194 1.76 -10.07 9.47
N GLU A 195 1.81 -10.74 8.32
CA GLU A 195 1.12 -10.30 7.12
C GLU A 195 -0.39 -10.51 7.19
N ALA A 196 -1.15 -9.64 6.53
CA ALA A 196 -2.58 -9.83 6.28
C ALA A 196 -2.92 -9.42 4.86
N HIS A 197 -3.65 -10.28 4.15
CA HIS A 197 -4.04 -10.11 2.76
C HIS A 197 -5.57 -9.96 2.65
N PRO A 198 -6.19 -8.88 3.13
CA PRO A 198 -7.65 -8.73 3.15
C PRO A 198 -8.24 -8.49 1.74
N TYR A 199 -8.33 -9.56 0.95
CA TYR A 199 -8.89 -9.56 -0.39
C TYR A 199 -10.42 -9.63 -0.34
N PHE A 200 -11.06 -8.46 -0.21
CA PHE A 200 -12.53 -8.34 -0.10
C PHE A 200 -13.33 -9.02 -1.22
N PHE A 201 -12.76 -9.07 -2.43
CA PHE A 201 -13.44 -9.64 -3.58
C PHE A 201 -13.14 -11.13 -3.82
N PHE A 202 -12.29 -11.75 -3.00
CA PHE A 202 -11.87 -13.15 -3.15
C PHE A 202 -13.07 -14.12 -3.27
N GLU A 203 -14.07 -13.97 -2.42
CA GLU A 203 -15.23 -14.86 -2.39
C GLU A 203 -16.11 -14.81 -3.65
N PHE A 204 -16.00 -13.71 -4.40
CA PHE A 204 -16.79 -13.43 -5.59
C PHE A 204 -16.07 -13.83 -6.88
N TRP A 205 -14.84 -14.33 -6.79
CA TRP A 205 -14.10 -14.81 -7.95
C TRP A 205 -14.83 -15.90 -8.73
N LYS A 206 -15.56 -16.79 -8.04
CA LYS A 206 -16.27 -17.93 -8.66
C LYS A 206 -17.79 -17.86 -8.54
N LYS A 207 -18.34 -16.73 -8.08
CA LYS A 207 -19.77 -16.58 -7.81
C LYS A 207 -20.27 -15.21 -8.28
N PRO A 208 -21.43 -15.13 -8.94
CA PRO A 208 -22.10 -13.85 -9.15
C PRO A 208 -22.33 -13.17 -7.81
N VAL A 209 -22.18 -11.85 -7.78
CA VAL A 209 -22.41 -11.05 -6.59
C VAL A 209 -23.37 -9.92 -6.90
N ASP A 210 -24.23 -9.59 -5.94
CA ASP A 210 -25.05 -8.38 -6.01
C ASP A 210 -24.40 -7.22 -5.24
N ASP A 211 -24.73 -6.00 -5.65
CA ASP A 211 -24.25 -4.76 -5.02
C ASP A 211 -24.58 -4.68 -3.53
N GLU A 212 -25.72 -5.21 -3.10
CA GLU A 212 -26.22 -5.09 -1.73
C GLU A 212 -25.41 -5.95 -0.76
N GLU A 213 -25.02 -7.17 -1.17
CA GLU A 213 -24.20 -8.09 -0.39
C GLU A 213 -22.83 -7.47 -0.11
N ILE A 214 -22.23 -6.82 -1.10
CA ILE A 214 -20.94 -6.14 -0.97
C ILE A 214 -21.04 -4.97 -0.01
N MET A 215 -22.03 -4.09 -0.18
CA MET A 215 -22.18 -2.93 0.71
C MET A 215 -22.49 -3.36 2.15
N ARG A 216 -23.32 -4.41 2.33
CA ARG A 216 -23.59 -4.99 3.65
C ARG A 216 -22.32 -5.50 4.30
N LYS A 217 -21.46 -6.21 3.55
CA LYS A 217 -20.16 -6.65 4.06
C LYS A 217 -19.30 -5.46 4.45
N PHE A 218 -19.13 -4.47 3.58
CA PHE A 218 -18.33 -3.26 3.88
C PHE A 218 -18.79 -2.52 5.14
N CYS A 219 -20.10 -2.38 5.35
CA CYS A 219 -20.66 -1.78 6.56
C CYS A 219 -20.38 -2.58 7.85
N GLN A 220 -20.12 -3.88 7.73
CA GLN A 220 -19.97 -4.80 8.85
C GLN A 220 -18.52 -5.20 9.10
N ILE A 221 -17.54 -4.74 8.30
CA ILE A 221 -16.13 -5.12 8.44
C ILE A 221 -15.63 -4.68 9.82
N PRO A 222 -15.26 -5.61 10.70
CA PRO A 222 -14.45 -5.26 11.85
C PRO A 222 -13.17 -4.62 11.35
N ARG A 223 -12.69 -3.55 11.99
CA ARG A 223 -11.47 -2.80 11.61
C ARG A 223 -10.15 -3.60 11.80
N ASN A 224 -10.22 -4.92 11.68
CA ASN A 224 -9.16 -5.89 11.80
C ASN A 224 -9.09 -6.69 10.47
N PRO A 225 -7.95 -6.68 9.75
CA PRO A 225 -7.84 -7.35 8.45
C PRO A 225 -8.03 -8.87 8.53
N PHE A 226 -7.76 -9.52 9.67
CA PHE A 226 -7.98 -10.96 9.86
C PHE A 226 -9.45 -11.37 9.97
N THR A 227 -10.39 -10.44 9.84
CA THR A 227 -11.82 -10.75 9.84
C THR A 227 -12.42 -10.86 8.44
N VAL A 228 -11.61 -10.56 7.41
CA VAL A 228 -11.96 -10.78 6.00
C VAL A 228 -11.90 -12.28 5.70
N ILE A 229 -12.80 -12.80 4.85
CA ILE A 229 -13.08 -14.24 4.82
C ILE A 229 -11.92 -15.09 4.26
N ASN A 230 -11.14 -14.56 3.33
CA ASN A 230 -9.96 -15.27 2.84
C ASN A 230 -8.90 -15.41 3.94
N GLU A 231 -8.78 -14.43 4.83
CA GLU A 231 -8.00 -14.54 6.05
C GLU A 231 -8.70 -15.48 7.05
N ALA A 232 -10.03 -15.41 7.18
CA ALA A 232 -10.88 -16.21 8.06
C ALA A 232 -10.65 -17.72 7.96
N ALA A 233 -10.27 -18.24 6.81
CA ALA A 233 -9.92 -19.65 6.65
C ALA A 233 -8.68 -20.08 7.48
N HIS A 234 -7.86 -19.12 7.93
CA HIS A 234 -6.61 -19.33 8.67
C HIS A 234 -6.70 -18.89 10.16
N THR A 235 -7.90 -18.54 10.68
CA THR A 235 -8.03 -17.47 11.69
C THR A 235 -7.95 -17.74 13.17
N THR A 236 -8.35 -18.89 13.72
CA THR A 236 -8.54 -18.93 15.19
C THR A 236 -7.24 -18.67 15.96
N GLU A 237 -6.09 -19.01 15.37
CA GLU A 237 -4.77 -18.73 15.93
C GLU A 237 -4.27 -17.32 15.57
N ARG A 238 -4.36 -16.91 14.29
CA ARG A 238 -3.86 -15.60 13.83
C ARG A 238 -4.58 -14.42 14.49
N GLN A 239 -5.89 -14.51 14.71
CA GLN A 239 -6.67 -13.46 15.40
C GLN A 239 -6.28 -13.27 16.87
N ARG A 240 -5.61 -14.25 17.49
CA ARG A 240 -5.13 -14.16 18.88
C ARG A 240 -3.73 -13.57 18.98
N LEU A 241 -3.03 -13.42 17.85
CA LEU A 241 -1.70 -12.83 17.82
C LEU A 241 -1.80 -11.36 18.23
N LYS A 242 -0.86 -10.95 19.07
CA LYS A 242 -0.68 -9.55 19.48
C LYS A 242 0.46 -8.89 18.70
N ASN A 243 0.91 -9.57 17.65
CA ASN A 243 1.99 -9.13 16.79
C ASN A 243 1.53 -7.93 15.92
N PRO A 244 2.45 -7.00 15.62
CA PRO A 244 2.24 -5.92 14.66
C PRO A 244 1.74 -6.47 13.33
N ILE A 245 0.66 -5.91 12.80
CA ILE A 245 0.08 -6.34 11.54
C ILE A 245 0.60 -5.45 10.41
N ILE A 246 1.02 -6.04 9.29
CA ILE A 246 1.27 -5.33 8.04
C ILE A 246 0.27 -5.86 7.01
N ILE A 247 -0.44 -4.95 6.34
CA ILE A 247 -1.19 -5.31 5.14
C ILE A 247 -0.22 -5.16 3.98
N ASN A 248 0.51 -6.21 3.65
CA ASN A 248 1.45 -6.22 2.53
C ASN A 248 0.79 -6.68 1.22
N GLU A 249 -0.48 -7.12 1.23
CA GLU A 249 -1.28 -7.30 0.01
C GLU A 249 -2.74 -6.90 0.21
N TYR A 250 -3.31 -6.21 -0.77
CA TYR A 250 -4.75 -5.96 -0.89
C TYR A 250 -5.07 -5.47 -2.31
N GLY A 251 -6.35 -5.55 -2.71
CA GLY A 251 -6.79 -5.16 -4.05
C GLY A 251 -7.84 -6.13 -4.58
N TRP A 252 -7.49 -6.88 -5.63
CA TRP A 252 -8.27 -7.93 -6.33
C TRP A 252 -8.86 -7.53 -7.69
N LEU A 253 -9.29 -6.29 -7.90
CA LEU A 253 -10.00 -5.90 -9.14
C LEU A 253 -9.09 -5.69 -10.37
N TRP A 254 -7.98 -6.43 -10.46
CA TRP A 254 -6.99 -6.35 -11.53
C TRP A 254 -7.60 -6.37 -12.93
N LEU A 255 -7.03 -5.53 -13.79
CA LEU A 255 -7.28 -5.43 -15.22
C LEU A 255 -5.94 -5.51 -15.92
N ASN A 256 -5.86 -6.17 -17.07
CA ASN A 256 -4.69 -6.07 -17.94
C ASN A 256 -4.55 -4.63 -18.45
N ARG A 257 -3.38 -4.29 -19.00
CA ARG A 257 -3.06 -2.95 -19.53
C ARG A 257 -3.99 -2.47 -20.65
N ASP A 258 -4.69 -3.39 -21.33
CA ASP A 258 -5.73 -3.07 -22.34
C ASP A 258 -7.13 -2.84 -21.73
N GLY A 259 -7.27 -2.97 -20.41
CA GLY A 259 -8.51 -2.85 -19.66
C GLY A 259 -9.40 -4.09 -19.72
N SER A 260 -8.91 -5.22 -20.23
CA SER A 260 -9.60 -6.50 -20.10
C SER A 260 -9.44 -7.06 -18.67
N PRO A 261 -10.46 -7.72 -18.11
CA PRO A 261 -10.33 -8.42 -16.84
C PRO A 261 -9.26 -9.52 -16.89
N THR A 262 -8.71 -9.87 -15.72
CA THR A 262 -7.83 -11.03 -15.55
C THR A 262 -8.68 -12.28 -15.25
N THR A 263 -8.05 -13.45 -15.22
CA THR A 263 -8.75 -14.70 -14.88
C THR A 263 -9.32 -14.71 -13.45
N LEU A 264 -8.84 -13.83 -12.57
CA LEU A 264 -9.38 -13.66 -11.21
C LEU A 264 -10.56 -12.69 -11.13
N THR A 265 -10.80 -11.89 -12.18
CA THR A 265 -11.74 -10.77 -12.14
C THR A 265 -12.84 -10.82 -13.19
N ASP A 266 -12.78 -11.74 -14.17
CA ASP A 266 -13.81 -11.96 -15.18
C ASP A 266 -15.24 -12.00 -14.60
N GLN A 267 -15.43 -12.83 -13.56
CA GLN A 267 -16.75 -13.01 -12.95
C GLN A 267 -17.24 -11.75 -12.22
N ILE A 268 -16.33 -10.99 -11.62
CA ILE A 268 -16.65 -9.77 -10.88
C ILE A 268 -17.04 -8.66 -11.86
N TYR A 269 -16.26 -8.47 -12.94
CA TYR A 269 -16.60 -7.46 -13.94
C TYR A 269 -17.87 -7.80 -14.72
N SER A 270 -18.15 -9.09 -14.97
CA SER A 270 -19.38 -9.50 -15.65
C SER A 270 -20.64 -9.43 -14.78
N SER A 271 -20.50 -9.37 -13.45
CA SER A 271 -21.64 -9.21 -12.52
C SER A 271 -21.70 -7.81 -11.93
N LEU A 272 -20.82 -7.51 -10.97
CA LEU A 272 -20.78 -6.28 -10.19
C LEU A 272 -20.50 -5.02 -11.02
N PHE A 273 -19.61 -5.12 -12.00
CA PHE A 273 -19.26 -3.99 -12.86
C PHE A 273 -19.77 -4.18 -14.28
N SER A 274 -20.90 -4.90 -14.43
CA SER A 274 -21.49 -5.20 -15.73
C SER A 274 -21.86 -3.94 -16.52
N ASP A 275 -22.13 -2.83 -15.84
CA ASP A 275 -22.39 -1.52 -16.45
C ASP A 275 -21.13 -0.82 -17.01
N CYS A 276 -19.92 -1.24 -16.62
CA CYS A 276 -18.66 -0.70 -17.13
C CYS A 276 -18.33 -1.31 -18.51
N LYS A 277 -18.87 -0.70 -19.57
CA LYS A 277 -18.77 -1.22 -20.94
C LYS A 277 -17.40 -0.96 -21.57
N THR A 278 -16.72 0.11 -21.17
CA THR A 278 -15.42 0.52 -21.71
C THR A 278 -14.26 0.18 -20.78
N SER A 279 -13.03 0.14 -21.32
CA SER A 279 -11.82 -0.02 -20.51
C SER A 279 -11.65 1.14 -19.52
N ASP A 280 -11.91 2.36 -19.96
CA ASP A 280 -11.83 3.58 -19.14
C ASP A 280 -12.76 3.51 -17.91
N GLU A 281 -14.03 3.13 -18.10
CA GLU A 281 -14.98 2.93 -16.99
C GLU A 281 -14.50 1.86 -16.00
N ARG A 282 -13.92 0.76 -16.50
CA ARG A 282 -13.36 -0.30 -15.64
C ARG A 282 -12.13 0.18 -14.87
N PHE A 283 -11.22 0.92 -15.51
CA PHE A 283 -10.06 1.51 -14.87
C PHE A 283 -10.45 2.53 -13.79
N GLU A 284 -11.43 3.39 -14.07
CA GLU A 284 -11.97 4.31 -13.08
C GLU A 284 -12.60 3.55 -11.90
N ALA A 285 -13.42 2.53 -12.18
CA ALA A 285 -14.03 1.71 -11.15
C ALA A 285 -12.95 1.07 -10.26
N TYR A 286 -11.99 0.37 -10.84
CA TYR A 286 -10.90 -0.26 -10.08
C TYR A 286 -10.14 0.77 -9.23
N SER A 287 -9.66 1.85 -9.85
CA SER A 287 -8.81 2.83 -9.20
C SER A 287 -9.50 3.53 -8.02
N ARG A 288 -10.79 3.82 -8.15
CA ARG A 288 -11.59 4.39 -7.05
C ARG A 288 -11.75 3.41 -5.89
N HIS A 289 -12.02 2.13 -6.16
CA HIS A 289 -12.14 1.12 -5.12
C HIS A 289 -10.81 0.88 -4.42
N LEU A 290 -9.70 0.82 -5.17
CA LEU A 290 -8.36 0.64 -4.60
C LEU A 290 -7.95 1.83 -3.72
N ALA A 291 -8.22 3.06 -4.17
CA ALA A 291 -7.99 4.27 -3.38
C ALA A 291 -8.79 4.26 -2.06
N MET A 292 -10.08 3.90 -2.14
CA MET A 292 -10.96 3.78 -0.98
C MET A 292 -10.46 2.72 0.02
N LEU A 293 -10.05 1.55 -0.44
CA LEU A 293 -9.45 0.51 0.41
C LEU A 293 -8.15 0.99 1.07
N THR A 294 -7.34 1.73 0.32
CA THR A 294 -6.09 2.31 0.83
C THR A 294 -6.38 3.31 1.97
N GLU A 295 -7.31 4.24 1.76
CA GLU A 295 -7.72 5.21 2.79
C GLU A 295 -8.32 4.50 4.02
N TYR A 296 -9.19 3.51 3.81
CA TYR A 296 -9.82 2.71 4.86
C TYR A 296 -8.77 2.08 5.78
N TRP A 297 -7.85 1.29 5.23
CA TRP A 297 -6.83 0.60 6.03
C TRP A 297 -5.86 1.56 6.73
N ARG A 298 -5.51 2.67 6.08
CA ARG A 298 -4.64 3.70 6.66
C ARG A 298 -5.31 4.44 7.82
N SER A 299 -6.60 4.72 7.72
CA SER A 299 -7.31 5.64 8.62
C SER A 299 -7.40 5.14 10.07
N HIS A 300 -7.40 3.83 10.28
CA HIS A 300 -7.65 3.25 11.61
C HIS A 300 -6.38 2.94 12.41
N ARG A 301 -5.20 2.88 11.78
CA ARG A 301 -3.91 2.52 12.41
C ARG A 301 -3.91 1.25 13.26
N ASN A 302 -4.77 0.30 12.90
CA ASN A 302 -4.70 -1.05 13.48
C ASN A 302 -3.60 -1.90 12.81
N VAL A 303 -2.85 -1.31 11.88
CA VAL A 303 -1.77 -1.92 11.12
C VAL A 303 -0.59 -0.96 11.07
N ALA A 304 0.62 -1.50 10.97
CA ALA A 304 1.87 -0.75 10.88
C ALA A 304 2.13 -0.19 9.47
N GLY A 305 1.43 -0.71 8.46
CA GLY A 305 1.59 -0.29 7.09
C GLY A 305 0.60 -0.93 6.12
N VAL A 306 0.51 -0.34 4.93
CA VAL A 306 -0.25 -0.87 3.80
C VAL A 306 0.62 -0.89 2.53
N MET A 307 0.59 -2.00 1.81
CA MET A 307 1.24 -2.18 0.52
C MET A 307 0.26 -2.80 -0.48
N HIS A 308 -0.07 -2.10 -1.55
CA HIS A 308 -1.05 -2.61 -2.50
C HIS A 308 -0.45 -3.71 -3.39
N PHE A 309 -1.29 -4.63 -3.85
CA PHE A 309 -0.88 -5.66 -4.81
C PHE A 309 -1.47 -5.36 -6.20
N CYS A 310 -0.67 -5.07 -7.23
CA CYS A 310 0.78 -4.84 -7.21
C CYS A 310 1.16 -3.72 -8.20
N PHE A 311 2.40 -3.22 -8.15
CA PHE A 311 2.85 -2.12 -9.01
C PHE A 311 3.66 -2.60 -10.20
N LEU A 312 4.42 -3.68 -10.05
CA LEU A 312 5.19 -4.28 -11.14
C LEU A 312 4.94 -5.78 -11.16
N GLY A 313 4.45 -6.26 -12.31
CA GLY A 313 4.12 -7.67 -12.57
C GLY A 313 3.88 -7.86 -14.06
N TYR A 314 3.29 -8.97 -14.47
CA TYR A 314 2.92 -9.15 -15.88
C TYR A 314 1.62 -8.42 -16.24
N SER A 315 1.37 -8.29 -17.55
CA SER A 315 0.04 -8.11 -18.11
C SER A 315 -0.18 -9.10 -19.26
N ARG A 316 -1.14 -10.02 -19.10
CA ARG A 316 -1.35 -11.15 -20.02
C ARG A 316 -2.83 -11.29 -20.39
N PRO A 317 -3.32 -10.46 -21.32
CA PRO A 317 -4.71 -10.51 -21.78
C PRO A 317 -5.02 -11.73 -22.66
N ASN A 318 -3.98 -12.38 -23.21
CA ASN A 318 -4.11 -13.53 -24.12
C ASN A 318 -3.66 -14.84 -23.46
N GLU A 319 -4.08 -15.97 -24.02
CA GLU A 319 -3.75 -17.31 -23.47
C GLU A 319 -2.23 -17.62 -23.52
N PRO A 320 -1.64 -18.16 -22.43
CA PRO A 320 -2.27 -18.38 -21.13
C PRO A 320 -2.50 -17.03 -20.42
N ARG A 321 -3.76 -16.76 -20.02
CA ARG A 321 -4.11 -15.48 -19.40
C ARG A 321 -3.55 -15.34 -17.99
N GLY A 322 -3.21 -14.12 -17.60
CA GLY A 322 -2.70 -13.80 -16.26
C GLY A 322 -3.78 -13.84 -15.18
N GLN A 323 -3.37 -14.09 -13.94
CA GLN A 323 -4.23 -13.95 -12.76
C GLN A 323 -4.31 -12.50 -12.25
N THR A 324 -3.20 -11.77 -12.31
CA THR A 324 -3.06 -10.40 -11.81
C THR A 324 -2.56 -9.46 -12.90
N SER A 325 -2.47 -8.16 -12.63
CA SER A 325 -1.75 -7.25 -13.51
C SER A 325 -1.27 -5.98 -12.80
N ASP A 326 -0.42 -5.23 -13.48
CA ASP A 326 0.03 -3.90 -13.06
C ASP A 326 -0.82 -2.77 -13.66
N HIS A 327 -0.37 -1.53 -13.47
CA HIS A 327 -1.13 -0.32 -13.80
C HIS A 327 -0.48 0.55 -14.89
N PHE A 328 0.37 -0.02 -15.76
CA PHE A 328 1.05 0.76 -16.81
C PHE A 328 0.25 0.79 -18.11
N ILE A 329 0.13 1.97 -18.74
CA ILE A 329 -0.29 2.08 -20.14
C ILE A 329 0.93 1.92 -21.06
N ASP A 330 2.07 2.50 -20.66
CA ASP A 330 3.36 2.33 -21.33
C ASP A 330 4.44 2.00 -20.31
N LEU A 331 4.76 0.72 -20.20
CA LEU A 331 5.77 0.20 -19.28
C LEU A 331 7.17 0.76 -19.54
N LYS A 332 7.55 0.91 -20.82
CA LYS A 332 8.90 1.34 -21.20
C LYS A 332 9.14 2.77 -20.74
N ASN A 333 8.15 3.64 -20.91
CA ASN A 333 8.22 5.05 -20.51
C ASN A 333 7.61 5.33 -19.13
N LEU A 334 7.21 4.27 -18.40
CA LEU A 334 6.62 4.33 -17.06
C LEU A 334 5.39 5.26 -16.97
N ILE A 335 4.54 5.22 -18.01
CA ILE A 335 3.28 5.95 -18.05
C ILE A 335 2.22 5.08 -17.35
N LEU A 336 1.72 5.59 -16.22
CA LEU A 336 0.66 4.95 -15.46
C LEU A 336 -0.70 5.16 -16.11
N GLU A 337 -1.62 4.25 -15.79
CA GLU A 337 -3.04 4.45 -16.04
C GLU A 337 -3.53 5.69 -15.29
N LEU A 338 -4.29 6.54 -16.00
CA LEU A 338 -4.65 7.88 -15.57
C LEU A 338 -5.48 7.87 -14.29
N HIS A 339 -6.48 6.98 -14.19
CA HIS A 339 -7.32 6.88 -13.01
C HIS A 339 -6.53 6.34 -11.82
N PHE A 340 -5.66 5.36 -12.03
CA PHE A 340 -4.78 4.82 -11.00
C PHE A 340 -3.88 5.92 -10.43
N GLU A 341 -3.16 6.66 -11.28
CA GLU A 341 -2.33 7.77 -10.83
C GLU A 341 -3.17 8.84 -10.13
N LYS A 342 -4.36 9.17 -10.64
CA LYS A 342 -5.21 10.20 -10.05
C LYS A 342 -5.74 9.82 -8.66
N TYR A 343 -6.29 8.62 -8.51
CA TYR A 343 -7.00 8.22 -7.29
C TYR A 343 -6.04 7.63 -6.25
N VAL A 344 -5.16 6.72 -6.66
CA VAL A 344 -4.31 5.95 -5.73
C VAL A 344 -3.18 6.82 -5.17
N LYS A 345 -2.55 7.67 -5.99
CA LYS A 345 -1.52 8.62 -5.52
C LYS A 345 -2.02 9.51 -4.38
N GLN A 346 -3.26 9.97 -4.50
CA GLN A 346 -3.91 10.81 -3.51
C GLN A 346 -4.23 10.02 -2.23
N ALA A 347 -4.73 8.79 -2.39
CA ALA A 347 -4.98 7.88 -1.28
C ALA A 347 -3.73 7.45 -0.51
N PHE A 348 -2.51 7.73 -1.01
CA PHE A 348 -1.23 7.51 -0.32
C PHE A 348 -0.57 8.80 0.23
N GLN A 349 -1.18 9.97 0.03
CA GLN A 349 -0.66 11.24 0.56
C GLN A 349 -0.41 11.13 2.08
N PRO A 350 0.72 11.64 2.61
CA PRO A 350 1.05 11.52 4.04
C PRO A 350 -0.03 12.08 4.97
N ILE A 351 -0.73 13.12 4.49
CA ILE A 351 -1.93 13.66 5.10
C ILE A 351 -3.12 13.30 4.22
N GLY A 352 -4.20 12.81 4.82
CA GLY A 352 -5.40 12.44 4.07
C GLY A 352 -6.65 12.58 4.93
N VAL A 353 -7.81 12.51 4.30
CA VAL A 353 -9.11 12.49 5.01
C VAL A 353 -9.87 11.27 4.52
N MET A 354 -10.45 10.54 5.46
CA MET A 354 -11.34 9.42 5.15
C MET A 354 -12.72 9.72 5.73
N ALA A 355 -13.75 9.72 4.89
CA ALA A 355 -15.13 9.60 5.33
C ALA A 355 -15.47 8.11 5.36
N ASP A 356 -15.51 7.53 6.56
CA ASP A 356 -15.76 6.10 6.75
C ASP A 356 -17.28 5.85 6.76
N TYR A 357 -17.82 5.74 5.54
CA TYR A 357 -19.25 5.59 5.29
C TYR A 357 -19.54 4.71 4.08
N TRP A 358 -20.38 3.69 4.26
CA TRP A 358 -20.52 2.59 3.29
C TRP A 358 -21.97 2.28 2.90
N LYS A 359 -22.91 3.21 3.12
CA LYS A 359 -24.33 3.01 2.75
C LYS A 359 -24.67 3.80 1.49
N LYS A 360 -25.30 3.13 0.52
CA LYS A 360 -25.72 3.74 -0.76
C LYS A 360 -27.09 4.42 -0.69
N GLU A 361 -28.00 3.93 0.15
CA GLU A 361 -29.40 4.38 0.13
C GLU A 361 -29.92 4.88 1.47
N HIS A 362 -30.79 5.88 1.38
CA HIS A 362 -31.29 6.62 2.54
C HIS A 362 -32.74 7.00 2.42
N ARG A 363 -33.43 6.99 3.56
CA ARG A 363 -34.78 7.53 3.64
C ARG A 363 -34.72 9.05 3.57
N ALA A 364 -35.70 9.65 2.90
CA ALA A 364 -35.88 11.08 2.96
C ALA A 364 -36.05 11.54 4.42
N ASN A 365 -35.37 12.64 4.78
CA ASN A 365 -35.29 13.21 6.14
C ASN A 365 -34.54 12.37 7.19
N GLU A 366 -33.81 11.31 6.77
CA GLU A 366 -32.90 10.60 7.66
C GLU A 366 -31.75 11.53 8.12
N ILE A 367 -31.39 11.45 9.40
CA ILE A 367 -30.16 12.05 9.92
C ILE A 367 -29.07 11.00 9.79
N ILE A 368 -28.05 11.29 8.98
CA ILE A 368 -26.88 10.41 8.87
C ILE A 368 -25.79 10.94 9.79
N SER A 369 -25.16 10.00 10.50
CA SER A 369 -23.91 10.25 11.23
C SER A 369 -22.82 9.32 10.72
N PHE A 370 -21.64 9.86 10.44
CA PHE A 370 -20.48 9.07 10.03
C PHE A 370 -19.16 9.68 10.51
N PRO A 371 -18.14 8.85 10.77
CA PRO A 371 -16.82 9.33 11.16
C PRO A 371 -16.09 9.95 9.97
N VAL A 372 -15.50 11.12 10.20
CA VAL A 372 -14.46 11.69 9.35
C VAL A 372 -13.13 11.64 10.08
N ILE A 373 -12.16 10.99 9.45
CA ILE A 373 -10.87 10.64 10.04
C ILE A 373 -9.79 11.41 9.29
N LEU A 374 -9.05 12.24 10.03
CA LEU A 374 -7.82 12.84 9.53
C LEU A 374 -6.67 11.84 9.68
N ILE A 375 -5.96 11.58 8.60
CA ILE A 375 -4.77 10.72 8.52
C ILE A 375 -3.54 11.61 8.59
N ASN A 376 -2.61 11.29 9.51
CA ASN A 376 -1.26 11.87 9.54
C ASN A 376 -0.22 10.76 9.69
N ASP A 377 0.61 10.57 8.66
CA ASP A 377 1.71 9.59 8.67
C ASP A 377 3.02 10.16 9.23
N PHE A 378 3.10 11.47 9.48
CA PHE A 378 4.33 12.05 10.01
C PHE A 378 4.54 11.72 11.49
N ASP A 379 5.80 11.76 11.92
CA ASP A 379 6.19 11.60 13.33
C ASP A 379 5.90 12.85 14.19
N ARG A 380 5.24 13.87 13.64
CA ARG A 380 5.03 15.19 14.24
C ARG A 380 3.58 15.63 14.21
N GLU A 381 3.26 16.57 15.08
CA GLU A 381 1.95 17.20 15.13
C GLU A 381 1.71 18.12 13.93
N ILE A 382 0.48 18.10 13.42
CA ILE A 382 -0.04 19.00 12.40
C ILE A 382 -1.27 19.72 12.92
N SER A 383 -1.50 20.94 12.48
CA SER A 383 -2.72 21.70 12.77
C SER A 383 -3.24 22.42 11.54
N GLY A 384 -4.55 22.68 11.51
CA GLY A 384 -5.20 23.29 10.37
C GLY A 384 -6.72 23.29 10.51
N GLU A 385 -7.37 23.48 9.37
CA GLU A 385 -8.81 23.53 9.25
C GLU A 385 -9.28 22.52 8.21
N LEU A 386 -10.20 21.64 8.60
CA LEU A 386 -10.89 20.75 7.69
C LEU A 386 -12.23 21.39 7.31
N VAL A 387 -12.39 21.72 6.04
CA VAL A 387 -13.66 22.21 5.51
C VAL A 387 -14.40 21.05 4.86
N ILE A 388 -15.59 20.76 5.38
CA ILE A 388 -16.45 19.70 4.88
C ILE A 388 -17.67 20.35 4.25
N SER A 389 -17.83 20.12 2.95
CA SER A 389 -18.94 20.70 2.20
C SER A 389 -19.85 19.63 1.64
N LEU A 390 -21.15 19.81 1.83
CA LEU A 390 -22.22 19.06 1.19
C LEU A 390 -22.89 19.93 0.14
N LYS A 391 -22.92 19.47 -1.10
CA LYS A 391 -23.60 20.18 -2.20
C LYS A 391 -24.85 19.41 -2.64
N ASN A 392 -26.01 20.07 -2.54
CA ASN A 392 -27.21 19.73 -3.32
C ASN A 392 -27.30 20.66 -4.55
N LYS A 393 -28.17 20.35 -5.53
CA LYS A 393 -28.38 21.06 -6.80
C LYS A 393 -28.42 22.60 -6.67
N GLU A 394 -28.90 23.14 -5.55
CA GLU A 394 -29.04 24.58 -5.31
C GLU A 394 -28.30 25.12 -4.07
N LYS A 395 -27.75 24.25 -3.20
CA LYS A 395 -27.23 24.67 -1.88
C LYS A 395 -25.95 23.96 -1.50
N LEU A 396 -24.93 24.73 -1.12
CA LEU A 396 -23.71 24.26 -0.48
C LEU A 396 -23.83 24.51 1.03
N ILE A 397 -23.65 23.46 1.83
CA ILE A 397 -23.54 23.57 3.29
C ILE A 397 -22.10 23.21 3.63
N SER A 398 -21.37 24.11 4.25
CA SER A 398 -19.98 23.89 4.67
C SER A 398 -19.84 23.98 6.18
N GLN A 399 -19.08 23.06 6.75
CA GLN A 399 -18.67 23.06 8.15
C GLN A 399 -17.15 23.13 8.21
N LEU A 400 -16.63 24.00 9.08
CA LEU A 400 -15.21 24.12 9.34
C LEU A 400 -14.90 23.44 10.67
N ILE A 401 -13.87 22.59 10.67
CA ILE A 401 -13.46 21.78 11.81
C ILE A 401 -11.97 22.05 12.05
N PRO A 402 -11.60 22.86 13.07
CA PRO A 402 -10.20 23.05 13.42
C PRO A 402 -9.64 21.75 14.01
N PHE A 403 -8.38 21.45 13.71
CA PHE A 403 -7.68 20.29 14.28
C PHE A 403 -6.24 20.64 14.68
N GLN A 404 -5.74 19.91 15.66
CA GLN A 404 -4.33 19.89 16.06
C GLN A 404 -4.01 18.48 16.58
N GLN A 405 -3.09 17.77 15.93
CA GLN A 405 -2.81 16.39 16.30
C GLN A 405 -1.56 15.77 15.69
N ARG A 406 -1.06 14.74 16.36
CA ARG A 406 0.03 13.90 15.86
C ARG A 406 -0.40 12.74 14.96
N PHE A 407 -1.58 12.15 15.14
CA PHE A 407 -1.98 10.97 14.35
C PHE A 407 -3.42 11.03 13.79
N HIS A 408 -4.47 10.94 14.62
CA HIS A 408 -5.87 10.84 14.16
C HIS A 408 -6.86 11.72 14.92
N HIS A 409 -7.78 12.34 14.17
CA HIS A 409 -8.86 13.18 14.68
C HIS A 409 -10.14 12.50 14.27
N TRP A 410 -11.06 12.37 15.21
CA TRP A 410 -12.38 11.84 14.94
C TRP A 410 -13.35 13.02 15.05
N ALA A 411 -13.96 13.38 13.92
CA ALA A 411 -15.13 14.23 13.92
C ALA A 411 -16.35 13.39 13.52
N GLU A 412 -17.42 13.46 14.32
CA GLU A 412 -18.72 12.95 13.94
C GLU A 412 -19.49 14.07 13.26
N LEU A 413 -19.96 13.85 12.04
CA LEU A 413 -20.79 14.81 11.33
C LEU A 413 -22.24 14.36 11.33
N LYS A 414 -23.16 15.31 11.51
CA LYS A 414 -24.61 15.06 11.49
C LYS A 414 -25.27 15.93 10.45
N PHE A 415 -25.94 15.34 9.48
CA PHE A 415 -26.62 16.07 8.42
C PHE A 415 -28.07 15.59 8.22
N PRO A 416 -29.05 16.50 8.11
CA PRO A 416 -30.40 16.14 7.69
C PRO A 416 -30.46 15.99 6.16
N LEU A 417 -30.82 14.81 5.65
CA LEU A 417 -31.04 14.60 4.22
C LEU A 417 -32.43 15.11 3.78
N ARG A 418 -32.51 16.31 3.20
CA ARG A 418 -33.73 16.79 2.52
C ARG A 418 -33.52 16.81 1.01
N LEU A 419 -33.97 15.78 0.28
CA LEU A 419 -33.91 15.68 -1.20
C LEU A 419 -32.53 16.08 -1.77
N CYS A 420 -31.45 15.57 -1.18
CA CYS A 420 -30.07 15.88 -1.58
C CYS A 420 -29.41 14.66 -2.22
N TYR A 421 -28.74 14.85 -3.36
CA TYR A 421 -27.58 14.02 -3.72
C TYR A 421 -26.41 14.51 -2.87
N LEU A 422 -25.63 13.59 -2.31
CA LEU A 422 -24.50 13.96 -1.46
C LEU A 422 -23.22 13.97 -2.30
N ILE A 423 -22.79 15.16 -2.73
CA ILE A 423 -21.44 15.37 -3.23
C ILE A 423 -20.63 15.92 -2.06
N TYR A 424 -19.77 15.08 -1.49
CA TYR A 424 -18.84 15.46 -0.44
C TYR A 424 -17.56 16.01 -1.07
N ARG A 425 -17.11 17.16 -0.58
CA ARG A 425 -15.76 17.67 -0.81
C ARG A 425 -15.17 18.02 0.54
N ALA A 426 -14.21 17.23 1.01
CA ALA A 426 -13.28 17.68 2.05
C ALA A 426 -12.18 18.51 1.41
N GLN A 427 -11.84 19.62 2.05
CA GLN A 427 -10.66 20.40 1.74
C GLN A 427 -9.90 20.61 3.04
N LEU A 428 -8.64 20.17 3.06
CA LEU A 428 -7.70 20.46 4.13
C LEU A 428 -7.02 21.79 3.84
N LYS A 429 -7.18 22.78 4.72
CA LYS A 429 -6.36 24.00 4.72
C LYS A 429 -5.41 23.96 5.90
N TRP A 430 -4.13 24.26 5.70
CA TRP A 430 -3.16 24.31 6.79
C TRP A 430 -2.25 25.53 6.65
N LYS A 431 -1.80 26.10 7.77
CA LYS A 431 -0.76 27.13 7.79
C LYS A 431 0.61 26.46 7.75
N SER A 432 1.48 26.86 6.84
CA SER A 432 2.87 26.41 6.85
C SER A 432 3.82 27.51 6.35
N ASP A 433 4.77 27.89 7.20
CA ASP A 433 6.03 28.53 6.79
C ASP A 433 7.03 27.51 6.17
N LEU A 434 6.70 26.21 6.18
CA LEU A 434 7.64 25.09 6.04
C LEU A 434 7.74 24.47 4.64
N PHE A 435 6.78 24.70 3.74
CA PHE A 435 6.85 24.21 2.35
C PHE A 435 7.78 25.02 1.44
N ARG A 436 8.36 26.14 1.93
CA ARG A 436 9.27 26.99 1.15
C ARG A 436 10.68 26.41 0.90
N LYS A 437 11.11 25.35 1.60
CA LYS A 437 12.56 25.03 1.68
C LYS A 437 13.08 23.73 1.08
N LYS A 438 12.29 22.87 0.43
CA LYS A 438 12.88 21.65 -0.19
C LYS A 438 12.06 20.96 -1.30
N ILE A 439 11.41 21.72 -2.18
CA ILE A 439 11.11 21.19 -3.52
C ILE A 439 12.41 21.30 -4.32
N HIS A 440 13.24 20.26 -4.26
CA HIS A 440 14.30 20.11 -5.26
C HIS A 440 13.61 20.01 -6.63
N LYS A 441 13.99 20.92 -7.52
CA LYS A 441 13.60 20.96 -8.94
C LYS A 441 13.52 19.54 -9.53
N GLN A 442 12.33 18.98 -9.66
CA GLN A 442 12.05 17.82 -10.49
C GLN A 442 10.85 18.14 -11.38
N ALA A 443 11.16 18.23 -12.67
CA ALA A 443 10.31 18.28 -13.87
C ALA A 443 8.97 19.02 -13.78
N VAL A 444 8.99 20.25 -14.30
CA VAL A 444 7.83 20.97 -14.81
C VAL A 444 7.42 20.35 -16.14
N LEU A 445 6.22 19.76 -16.22
CA LEU A 445 5.48 19.64 -17.48
C LEU A 445 4.09 20.25 -17.31
N GLY A 446 3.99 21.45 -17.89
CA GLY A 446 2.86 22.35 -18.12
C GLY A 446 1.46 21.96 -17.68
N PHE A 447 0.86 22.83 -16.86
CA PHE A 447 -0.32 23.59 -17.28
C PHE A 447 -0.18 25.05 -16.80
N SER A 448 -0.52 25.98 -17.69
CA SER A 448 -0.35 27.43 -17.56
C SER A 448 -1.17 28.04 -16.42
N GLY A 449 -0.48 28.73 -15.53
CA GLY A 449 -1.03 29.70 -14.58
C GLY A 449 0.11 30.50 -13.97
N SER A 450 0.18 31.80 -14.25
CA SER A 450 1.20 32.70 -13.70
C SER A 450 1.02 32.85 -12.19
N ILE A 451 2.06 32.57 -11.41
CA ILE A 451 2.08 32.85 -9.97
C ILE A 451 3.03 34.03 -9.73
N ASN A 452 2.46 35.15 -9.28
CA ASN A 452 3.20 36.28 -8.75
C ASN A 452 3.90 35.85 -7.45
N GLN A 453 5.16 36.22 -7.29
CA GLN A 453 5.96 35.94 -6.10
C GLN A 453 5.38 36.72 -4.90
N ASN A 454 4.47 36.12 -4.12
CA ASN A 454 4.23 36.39 -2.69
C ASN A 454 3.09 35.59 -2.02
N GLU A 455 2.45 34.61 -2.66
CA GLU A 455 1.29 33.92 -2.05
C GLU A 455 1.64 32.71 -1.17
N GLU A 456 0.94 32.61 -0.02
CA GLU A 456 0.80 31.41 0.82
C GLU A 456 0.24 30.25 -0.03
N ILE A 457 0.81 29.06 0.08
CA ILE A 457 0.35 27.89 -0.71
C ILE A 457 -0.83 27.25 0.02
N ASP A 458 -2.05 27.58 -0.40
CA ASP A 458 -3.27 26.84 -0.11
C ASP A 458 -3.27 25.51 -0.89
N GLY A 459 -3.07 24.37 -0.21
CA GLY A 459 -3.24 23.03 -0.79
C GLY A 459 -4.69 22.53 -0.63
N VAL A 460 -5.23 21.77 -1.60
CA VAL A 460 -6.53 21.08 -1.48
C VAL A 460 -6.31 19.59 -1.75
N LEU A 461 -6.54 18.73 -0.75
CA LEU A 461 -6.50 17.27 -0.91
C LEU A 461 -7.94 16.71 -0.99
N PRO A 462 -8.32 16.02 -2.08
CA PRO A 462 -9.59 15.29 -2.14
C PRO A 462 -9.53 13.99 -1.31
N SER A 463 -10.69 13.54 -0.87
CA SER A 463 -10.91 12.23 -0.23
C SER A 463 -11.82 11.40 -1.14
N TYR A 464 -11.53 10.11 -1.29
CA TYR A 464 -12.27 9.22 -2.20
C TYR A 464 -13.11 8.16 -1.49
N GLY A 465 -13.17 8.17 -0.15
CA GLY A 465 -14.22 7.53 0.63
C GLY A 465 -15.59 7.82 -0.01
N VAL A 466 -16.12 6.82 -0.71
CA VAL A 466 -17.21 7.02 -1.66
C VAL A 466 -18.51 7.24 -0.89
N LEU A 467 -19.00 8.47 -0.90
CA LEU A 467 -20.35 8.81 -0.48
C LEU A 467 -21.25 8.94 -1.72
N PHE A 468 -21.68 7.81 -2.28
CA PHE A 468 -22.79 7.80 -3.26
C PHE A 468 -24.09 7.56 -2.51
N ILE A 469 -24.87 8.63 -2.27
CA ILE A 469 -26.24 8.49 -1.77
C ILE A 469 -27.20 8.54 -2.96
N LYS A 470 -27.84 7.41 -3.25
CA LYS A 470 -29.05 7.31 -4.06
C LYS A 470 -30.22 7.34 -3.09
N LEU A 471 -31.09 8.34 -3.19
CA LEU A 471 -32.33 8.37 -2.41
C LEU A 471 -33.29 7.33 -3.00
N SER A 472 -33.75 6.36 -2.21
CA SER A 472 -34.86 5.51 -2.62
C SER A 472 -36.15 6.34 -2.50
N SER A 473 -36.92 6.41 -3.57
CA SER A 473 -38.28 6.91 -3.50
C SER A 473 -39.17 5.78 -2.99
N ASP A 474 -39.42 5.74 -1.70
CA ASP A 474 -40.67 5.15 -1.24
C ASP A 474 -41.78 6.18 -1.52
N LEU A 475 -42.30 6.13 -2.74
CA LEU A 475 -43.62 6.63 -3.11
C LEU A 475 -44.43 5.47 -3.70
#